data_AF-A0A943JWV4-F1
#
_entry.id   AF-A0A943JWV4-F1
#
_cell.length_a   1.000
_cell.length_b   1.000
_cell.length_c   1.000
_cell.angle_alpha   90.00
_cell.angle_beta   90.00
_cell.angle_gamma   90.00
#
_symmetry.space_group_name_H-M   'P 1'
#
loop_
_entity.id
_entity.type
_entity.pdbx_description
1 polymer ?
#
loop_
_entity_poly.entity_id
_entity_poly.type
_entity_poly.pdbx_seq_one_letter_code
_entity_poly.pdbx_strand_id
1 'polypeptide(L)'
;MENILLKIKKFILSKILGRKYYRTGKCNACGKCCTKIYVKHYKHVIQDEEEFKKLQFLHRFYTYLRVIDKDETGLVFECTNLDPVTHKCKIHKNRPGICRRYPQEELFSMGGALSDDCGYKMEPIISFEEILKKEQKKKGKKKMD
;
A
#
# COMPACT_ATOMS: atom_id res chain seq x y z
N MET A 1 29.44 10.65 8.57
CA MET A 1 29.15 9.72 7.45
C MET A 1 27.66 9.38 7.33
N GLU A 2 26.95 9.07 8.41
CA GLU A 2 25.51 8.69 8.38
C GLU A 2 24.59 9.68 7.63
N ASN A 3 24.85 10.99 7.77
CA ASN A 3 24.04 12.02 7.11
C ASN A 3 24.21 12.04 5.57
N ILE A 4 25.36 11.60 5.04
CA ILE A 4 25.58 11.48 3.59
C ILE A 4 24.84 10.25 3.05
N LEU A 5 24.96 9.10 3.73
CA LEU A 5 24.27 7.87 3.34
C LEU A 5 22.75 8.05 3.34
N LEU A 6 22.20 8.76 4.33
CA LEU A 6 20.77 9.10 4.38
C LEU A 6 20.34 9.96 3.20
N LYS A 7 21.13 10.97 2.82
CA LYS A 7 20.86 11.81 1.64
C LYS A 7 20.89 11.01 0.35
N ILE A 8 21.88 10.13 0.18
CA ILE A 8 21.98 9.25 -0.99
C ILE A 8 20.78 8.31 -1.06
N LYS A 9 20.45 7.62 0.05
CA LYS A 9 19.29 6.73 0.13
C LYS A 9 17.99 7.45 -0.23
N LYS A 10 17.79 8.64 0.34
CA LYS A 10 16.64 9.50 0.05
C LYS A 10 16.57 9.88 -1.43
N PHE A 11 17.71 10.27 -2.02
CA PHE A 11 17.80 10.61 -3.44
C PHE A 11 17.45 9.41 -4.32
N ILE A 12 18.06 8.24 -4.09
CA ILE A 12 17.81 7.03 -4.86
C ILE A 12 16.32 6.65 -4.79
N LEU A 13 15.76 6.57 -3.57
CA LEU A 13 14.37 6.13 -3.41
C LEU A 13 13.38 7.10 -4.05
N SER A 14 13.56 8.41 -3.85
CA SER A 14 12.58 9.41 -4.34
C SER A 14 12.78 9.85 -5.78
N LYS A 15 14.02 9.92 -6.28
CA LYS A 15 14.34 10.44 -7.62
C LYS A 15 14.61 9.37 -8.66
N ILE A 16 15.18 8.24 -8.27
CA ILE A 16 15.48 7.14 -9.20
C ILE A 16 14.33 6.13 -9.19
N LEU A 17 13.90 5.69 -8.01
CA LEU A 17 12.87 4.66 -7.86
C LEU A 17 11.44 5.22 -7.77
N GLY A 18 11.29 6.55 -7.75
CA GLY A 18 9.98 7.22 -7.74
C GLY A 18 9.12 6.96 -6.51
N ARG A 19 9.69 6.45 -5.41
CA ARG A 19 8.96 6.17 -4.17
C ARG A 19 8.63 7.47 -3.44
N LYS A 20 7.43 7.54 -2.89
CA LYS A 20 6.95 8.70 -2.14
C LYS A 20 7.09 8.50 -0.62
N TYR A 21 7.05 7.26 -0.16
CA TYR A 21 6.97 6.94 1.26
C TYR A 21 7.99 5.88 1.71
N TYR A 22 8.50 6.04 2.93
CA TYR A 22 9.11 4.97 3.69
C TYR A 22 8.03 4.14 4.36
N ARG A 23 8.05 2.81 4.14
CA ARG A 23 7.24 1.88 4.91
C ARG A 23 7.96 1.55 6.22
N THR A 24 7.44 2.03 7.33
CA THR A 24 7.98 1.82 8.68
C THR A 24 7.00 1.01 9.54
N GLY A 25 7.46 0.54 10.70
CA GLY A 25 6.65 -0.26 11.62
C GLY A 25 6.50 -1.74 11.25
N LYS A 26 5.54 -2.42 11.88
CA LYS A 26 5.30 -3.87 11.71
C LYS A 26 3.81 -4.20 11.81
N CYS A 27 3.42 -5.35 11.27
CA CYS A 27 2.03 -5.80 11.37
C CYS A 27 1.67 -6.11 12.84
N ASN A 28 0.57 -5.54 13.33
CA ASN A 28 -0.01 -5.84 14.65
C ASN A 28 -0.99 -7.03 14.62
N ALA A 29 -1.16 -7.67 13.45
CA ALA A 29 -2.16 -8.71 13.23
C ALA A 29 -3.60 -8.28 13.56
N CYS A 30 -3.95 -7.01 13.32
CA CYS A 30 -5.30 -6.44 13.57
C CYS A 30 -6.39 -6.92 12.59
N GLY A 31 -6.03 -7.64 11.51
CA GLY A 31 -7.00 -8.21 10.56
C GLY A 31 -7.68 -7.24 9.60
N LYS A 32 -7.58 -5.93 9.80
CA LYS A 32 -8.29 -4.92 8.97
C LYS A 32 -7.92 -4.95 7.49
N CYS A 33 -6.68 -5.28 7.15
CA CYS A 33 -6.27 -5.45 5.75
C CYS A 33 -6.88 -6.69 5.07
N CYS A 34 -7.58 -7.54 5.82
CA CYS A 34 -8.22 -8.76 5.32
C CYS A 34 -9.73 -8.61 5.09
N THR A 35 -10.37 -7.49 5.44
CA THR A 35 -11.84 -7.37 5.45
C THR A 35 -12.43 -6.74 4.19
N LYS A 36 -11.75 -5.76 3.58
CA LYS A 36 -12.16 -5.11 2.33
C LYS A 36 -10.92 -4.88 1.48
N ILE A 37 -10.79 -5.66 0.42
CA ILE A 37 -9.60 -5.73 -0.42
C ILE A 37 -10.01 -5.44 -1.84
N TYR A 38 -9.39 -4.44 -2.46
CA TYR A 38 -9.34 -4.34 -3.92
C TYR A 38 -8.06 -5.01 -4.40
N VAL A 39 -8.18 -5.84 -5.43
CA VAL A 39 -7.02 -6.49 -6.03
C VAL A 39 -6.76 -5.89 -7.40
N LYS A 40 -5.62 -5.21 -7.52
CA LYS A 40 -5.11 -4.72 -8.79
C LYS A 40 -4.33 -5.84 -9.48
N HIS A 41 -4.85 -6.32 -10.60
CA HIS A 41 -4.16 -7.25 -11.49
C HIS A 41 -3.60 -6.47 -12.68
N TYR A 42 -2.28 -6.48 -12.84
CA TYR A 42 -1.58 -5.68 -13.85
C TYR A 42 -1.92 -4.18 -13.77
N LYS A 43 -2.77 -3.65 -14.68
CA LYS A 43 -3.09 -2.22 -14.79
C LYS A 43 -4.46 -1.84 -14.23
N HIS A 44 -5.34 -2.80 -13.94
CA HIS A 44 -6.71 -2.52 -13.49
C HIS A 44 -7.05 -3.28 -12.19
N VAL A 45 -8.09 -2.80 -11.50
CA VAL A 45 -8.74 -3.55 -10.41
C VAL A 45 -9.66 -4.58 -11.04
N ILE A 46 -9.65 -5.81 -10.53
CA ILE A 46 -10.50 -6.89 -11.05
C ILE A 46 -11.97 -6.47 -10.96
N GLN A 47 -12.65 -6.47 -12.10
CA GLN A 47 -14.05 -6.01 -12.23
C GLN A 47 -15.04 -7.17 -12.28
N ASP A 48 -14.57 -8.33 -12.72
CA ASP A 48 -15.40 -9.43 -13.18
C ASP A 48 -15.09 -10.73 -12.45
N GLU A 49 -16.14 -11.49 -12.13
CA GLU A 49 -16.00 -12.74 -11.38
C GLU A 49 -15.42 -13.87 -12.24
N GLU A 50 -15.62 -13.86 -13.56
CA GLU A 50 -15.02 -14.85 -14.46
C GLU A 50 -13.51 -14.63 -14.57
N GLU A 51 -13.05 -13.38 -14.68
CA GLU A 51 -11.64 -13.00 -14.55
C GLU A 51 -11.06 -13.51 -13.22
N PHE A 52 -11.76 -13.24 -12.11
CA PHE A 52 -11.33 -13.69 -10.79
C PHE A 52 -11.21 -15.22 -10.71
N LYS A 53 -12.20 -15.97 -11.22
CA LYS A 53 -12.17 -17.44 -11.26
C LYS A 53 -10.95 -17.94 -12.04
N LYS A 54 -10.63 -17.34 -13.20
CA LYS A 54 -9.42 -17.67 -13.97
C LYS A 54 -8.15 -17.45 -13.15
N LEU A 55 -8.07 -16.34 -12.42
CA LEU A 55 -6.92 -16.02 -11.56
C LEU A 55 -6.75 -16.98 -10.38
N GLN A 56 -7.84 -17.55 -9.86
CA GLN A 56 -7.79 -18.59 -8.82
C GLN A 56 -7.09 -19.88 -9.30
N PHE A 57 -7.24 -20.24 -10.57
CA PHE A 57 -6.52 -21.39 -11.16
C PHE A 57 -5.02 -21.11 -11.35
N LEU A 58 -4.65 -19.86 -11.63
CA LEU A 58 -3.27 -19.48 -11.95
C LEU A 58 -2.42 -19.18 -10.71
N HIS A 59 -3.00 -18.59 -9.67
CA HIS A 59 -2.23 -18.23 -8.47
C HIS A 59 -2.98 -18.53 -7.17
N ARG A 60 -2.30 -19.30 -6.31
CA ARG A 60 -2.77 -19.70 -4.98
C ARG A 60 -3.21 -18.53 -4.07
N PHE A 61 -2.72 -17.31 -4.29
CA PHE A 61 -3.18 -16.17 -3.49
C PHE A 61 -4.68 -15.88 -3.68
N TYR A 62 -5.19 -15.94 -4.91
CA TYR A 62 -6.58 -15.60 -5.18
C TYR A 62 -7.56 -16.63 -4.61
N THR A 63 -7.12 -17.86 -4.33
CA THR A 63 -7.96 -18.87 -3.66
C THR A 63 -8.22 -18.54 -2.19
N TYR A 64 -7.48 -17.58 -1.62
CA TYR A 64 -7.71 -17.06 -0.27
C TYR A 64 -8.72 -15.91 -0.23
N LEU A 65 -9.26 -15.50 -1.38
CA LEU A 65 -10.16 -14.36 -1.48
C LEU A 65 -11.58 -14.83 -1.78
N ARG A 66 -12.54 -14.15 -1.16
CA ARG A 66 -13.97 -14.31 -1.41
C ARG A 66 -14.56 -12.96 -1.81
N VAL A 67 -15.32 -12.91 -2.89
CA VAL A 67 -16.07 -11.71 -3.29
C VAL A 67 -17.15 -11.45 -2.25
N ILE A 68 -17.24 -10.21 -1.78
CA ILE A 68 -18.26 -9.79 -0.80
C ILE A 68 -19.12 -8.65 -1.31
N ASP A 69 -18.64 -7.88 -2.29
CA ASP A 69 -19.33 -6.73 -2.85
C ASP A 69 -18.76 -6.37 -4.23
N LYS A 70 -19.42 -5.45 -4.93
CA LYS A 70 -18.94 -4.84 -6.18
C LYS A 70 -19.37 -3.38 -6.23
N ASP A 71 -18.41 -2.50 -6.49
CA ASP A 71 -18.65 -1.06 -6.65
C ASP A 71 -18.06 -0.53 -7.96
N GLU A 72 -18.09 0.79 -8.14
CA GLU A 72 -17.53 1.48 -9.31
C GLU A 72 -16.01 1.29 -9.49
N THR A 73 -15.29 0.96 -8.42
CA THR A 73 -13.86 0.67 -8.45
C THR A 73 -13.62 -0.79 -8.85
N GLY A 74 -14.49 -1.72 -8.48
CA GLY A 74 -14.47 -3.12 -8.93
C GLY A 74 -14.96 -4.10 -7.88
N LEU A 75 -14.51 -5.36 -7.99
CA LEU A 75 -14.85 -6.38 -7.00
C LEU A 75 -14.16 -6.09 -5.67
N VAL A 76 -14.94 -6.20 -4.59
CA VAL A 76 -14.46 -6.10 -3.21
C VAL A 76 -14.34 -7.50 -2.64
N PHE A 77 -13.18 -7.80 -2.10
CA PHE A 77 -12.87 -9.11 -1.54
C PHE A 77 -12.65 -9.04 -0.03
N GLU A 78 -12.88 -10.16 0.63
CA GLU A 78 -12.32 -10.45 1.95
C GLU A 78 -11.38 -11.66 1.86
N CYS A 79 -10.49 -11.80 2.84
CA CYS A 79 -9.60 -12.94 2.94
C CYS A 79 -10.23 -14.05 3.81
N THR A 80 -10.36 -15.25 3.25
CA THR A 80 -10.88 -16.45 3.93
C THR A 80 -9.97 -16.96 5.05
N ASN A 81 -8.74 -16.44 5.13
CA ASN A 81 -7.81 -16.70 6.22
C ASN A 81 -7.98 -15.76 7.42
N LEU A 82 -8.90 -14.80 7.38
CA LEU A 82 -9.30 -14.03 8.56
C LEU A 82 -10.11 -14.94 9.50
N ASP A 83 -9.69 -15.01 10.75
CA ASP A 83 -10.47 -15.66 11.80
C ASP A 83 -11.62 -14.73 12.24
N PRO A 84 -12.89 -15.17 12.16
CA PRO A 84 -14.03 -14.29 12.41
C PRO A 84 -14.23 -13.95 13.89
N VAL A 85 -13.63 -14.72 14.81
CA VAL A 85 -13.78 -14.53 16.26
C VAL A 85 -12.65 -13.66 16.81
N THR A 86 -11.41 -14.01 16.46
CA THR A 86 -10.21 -13.32 16.97
C THR A 86 -9.78 -12.16 16.10
N HIS A 87 -10.32 -12.03 14.88
CA HIS A 87 -9.89 -11.10 13.84
C HIS A 87 -8.40 -11.21 13.45
N LYS A 88 -7.74 -12.34 13.78
CA LYS A 88 -6.36 -12.59 13.42
C LYS A 88 -6.25 -13.39 12.12
N CYS A 89 -5.13 -13.25 11.43
CA CYS A 89 -4.85 -14.04 10.23
C CYS A 89 -4.38 -15.45 10.63
N LYS A 90 -5.15 -16.48 10.25
CA LYS A 90 -4.86 -17.90 10.53
C LYS A 90 -3.50 -18.36 9.99
N ILE A 91 -3.07 -17.80 8.86
CA ILE A 91 -1.80 -18.12 8.20
C ILE A 91 -0.74 -17.04 8.35
N HIS A 92 -0.80 -16.20 9.39
CA HIS A 92 0.05 -15.00 9.49
C HIS A 92 1.54 -15.26 9.25
N LYS A 93 2.10 -16.35 9.82
CA LYS A 93 3.51 -16.73 9.64
C LYS A 93 3.84 -17.12 8.18
N ASN A 94 2.91 -17.79 7.51
CA ASN A 94 3.04 -18.29 6.14
C ASN A 94 2.33 -17.39 5.11
N ARG A 95 2.02 -16.14 5.49
CA ARG A 95 1.27 -15.21 4.63
C ARG A 95 2.03 -14.95 3.31
N PRO A 96 1.30 -14.80 2.20
CA PRO A 96 1.90 -14.63 0.88
C PRO A 96 2.64 -13.30 0.75
N GLY A 97 3.51 -13.20 -0.25
CA GLY A 97 4.38 -12.03 -0.46
C GLY A 97 3.62 -10.70 -0.58
N ILE A 98 2.40 -10.70 -1.14
CA ILE A 98 1.55 -9.51 -1.20
C ILE A 98 1.17 -9.00 0.20
N CYS A 99 0.81 -9.89 1.13
CA CYS A 99 0.51 -9.55 2.51
C CYS A 99 1.75 -9.09 3.29
N ARG A 100 2.95 -9.59 2.95
CA ARG A 100 4.22 -9.16 3.58
C ARG A 100 4.63 -7.76 3.13
N ARG A 101 4.28 -7.40 1.90
CA ARG A 101 4.57 -6.09 1.30
C ARG A 101 3.57 -5.02 1.73
N TYR A 102 2.37 -5.39 2.17
CA TYR A 102 1.39 -4.44 2.71
C TYR A 102 1.99 -3.53 3.81
N PRO A 103 1.64 -2.23 3.84
CA PRO A 103 0.88 -1.50 2.81
C PRO A 103 1.74 -1.12 1.60
N GLN A 104 1.09 -0.85 0.47
CA GLN A 104 1.71 -0.34 -0.77
C GLN A 104 1.28 1.11 -1.01
N GLU A 105 2.05 1.90 -1.76
CA GLU A 105 1.77 3.34 -1.98
C GLU A 105 0.46 3.57 -2.77
N GLU A 106 0.07 2.60 -3.57
CA GLU A 106 -1.17 2.58 -4.34
C GLU A 106 -2.40 2.68 -3.45
N LEU A 107 -2.34 2.15 -2.22
CA LEU A 107 -3.43 2.25 -1.25
C LEU A 107 -3.84 3.72 -1.04
N PHE A 108 -2.86 4.61 -0.88
CA PHE A 108 -3.12 6.04 -0.64
C PHE A 108 -3.50 6.77 -1.93
N SER A 109 -2.97 6.31 -3.07
CA SER A 109 -3.35 6.86 -4.38
C SER A 109 -4.82 6.60 -4.71
N MET A 110 -5.40 5.55 -4.14
CA MET A 110 -6.82 5.20 -4.23
C MET A 110 -7.68 5.85 -3.12
N GLY A 111 -7.14 6.77 -2.33
CA GLY A 111 -7.85 7.40 -1.21
C GLY A 111 -8.00 6.50 0.03
N GLY A 112 -7.36 5.34 0.04
CA GLY A 112 -7.36 4.43 1.19
C GLY A 112 -6.48 4.94 2.34
N ALA A 113 -6.90 4.60 3.56
CA ALA A 113 -6.16 4.88 4.79
C ALA A 113 -5.79 3.57 5.51
N LEU A 114 -4.73 3.62 6.31
CA LEU A 114 -4.46 2.56 7.28
C LEU A 114 -5.40 2.74 8.47
N SER A 115 -5.91 1.64 9.01
CA SER A 115 -6.65 1.66 10.27
C SER A 115 -5.74 2.10 11.42
N ASP A 116 -6.31 2.77 12.41
CA ASP A 116 -5.59 3.24 13.61
C ASP A 116 -4.87 2.11 14.36
N ASP A 117 -5.40 0.89 14.31
CA ASP A 117 -4.80 -0.30 14.94
C ASP A 117 -3.65 -0.90 14.12
N CYS A 118 -3.38 -0.38 12.92
CA CYS A 118 -2.30 -0.87 12.06
C CYS A 118 -0.94 -0.41 12.58
N GLY A 119 -0.04 -1.36 12.82
CA GLY A 119 1.33 -1.04 13.25
C GLY A 119 2.27 -0.58 12.14
N TYR A 120 1.80 -0.52 10.88
CA TYR A 120 2.56 0.04 9.77
C TYR A 120 2.31 1.55 9.64
N LYS A 121 3.33 2.28 9.19
CA LYS A 121 3.22 3.69 8.82
C LYS A 121 3.87 3.92 7.46
N MET A 122 3.43 4.97 6.79
CA MET A 122 3.93 5.40 5.48
C MET A 122 4.40 6.84 5.60
N GLU A 123 5.68 7.01 5.88
CA GLU A 123 6.28 8.30 6.19
C GLU A 123 6.81 8.96 4.92
N PRO A 124 6.46 10.23 4.62
CA PRO A 124 6.94 10.90 3.41
C PRO A 124 8.47 10.90 3.32
N ILE A 125 9.03 10.45 2.20
CA ILE A 125 10.48 10.47 1.98
C ILE A 125 10.99 11.92 1.92
N ILE A 126 10.22 12.79 1.28
CA ILE A 126 10.42 14.24 1.27
C ILE A 126 9.30 14.83 2.11
N SER A 127 9.67 15.52 3.19
CA SER A 127 8.69 16.15 4.08
C SER A 127 7.96 17.30 3.38
N PHE A 128 6.76 17.62 3.87
CA PHE A 128 6.01 18.79 3.40
C PHE A 128 6.81 20.08 3.57
N GLU A 129 7.50 20.25 4.70
CA GLU A 129 8.34 21.42 4.98
C GLU A 129 9.45 21.60 3.93
N GLU A 130 10.12 20.51 3.53
CA GLU A 130 11.13 20.56 2.47
C GLU A 130 10.54 20.97 1.12
N ILE A 131 9.36 20.43 0.78
CA ILE A 131 8.64 20.79 -0.43
C ILE A 131 8.30 22.29 -0.38
N LEU A 132 7.74 22.76 0.73
CA LEU A 132 7.35 24.15 0.93
C LEU A 132 8.53 25.12 0.79
N LYS A 133 9.66 24.83 1.47
CA LYS A 133 10.90 25.62 1.36
C LYS A 133 11.42 25.67 -0.07
N LYS A 134 11.34 24.56 -0.81
CA LYS A 134 11.76 24.49 -2.21
C LYS A 134 10.90 25.37 -3.10
N GLU A 135 9.58 25.32 -2.94
CA GLU A 135 8.65 26.13 -3.73
C GLU A 135 8.74 27.62 -3.41
N GLN A 136 8.96 28.01 -2.15
CA GLN A 136 9.21 29.41 -1.77
C GLN A 136 10.48 29.97 -2.42
N LYS A 137 11.58 29.21 -2.42
CA LYS A 137 12.84 29.61 -3.08
C LYS A 137 12.67 29.80 -4.60
N LYS A 138 11.88 28.97 -5.27
CA LYS A 138 11.56 29.14 -6.70
C LYS A 138 10.77 30.42 -6.96
N LYS A 139 9.77 30.73 -6.13
CA LYS A 139 8.97 31.96 -6.24
C LYS A 139 9.82 33.21 -6.01
N GLY A 140 10.76 33.19 -5.05
CA GLY A 140 11.69 34.28 -4.81
C GLY A 140 12.59 34.59 -6.00
N LYS A 141 13.13 33.55 -6.66
CA LYS A 141 13.95 33.70 -7.88
C LYS A 141 13.15 34.31 -9.05
N LYS A 142 11.93 33.84 -9.29
CA LYS A 142 11.04 34.37 -10.34
C LYS A 142 10.59 35.84 -10.15
N LYS A 143 10.82 36.44 -8.98
CA LYS A 143 10.53 37.86 -8.73
C LYS A 143 11.74 38.78 -8.99
N MET A 144 12.92 38.21 -9.21
CA MET A 144 14.17 38.94 -9.50
C MET A 144 14.56 38.90 -10.99
N ASP A 145 13.83 38.13 -11.78
CA ASP A 145 13.87 38.09 -13.25
C ASP A 145 12.64 38.87 -13.79
#